data_AF-A0A6A1TYY0-F1
#
_entry.id   AF-A0A6A1TYY0-F1
#
_cell.length_a   1.000
_cell.length_b   1.000
_cell.length_c   1.000
_cell.angle_alpha   90.00
_cell.angle_beta   90.00
_cell.angle_gamma   90.00
#
_symmetry.space_group_name_H-M   'P 1'
#
loop_
_entity.id
_entity.type
_entity.pdbx_description
1 polymer ?
#
loop_
_entity_poly.entity_id
_entity_poly.type
_entity_poly.pdbx_seq_one_letter_code
_entity_poly.pdbx_strand_id
1 'polypeptide(L)'
;MPRKSIEERLAQLEAQKKTLQARLNKQERAKDTRRKVLLGALVLHRLEAGRDDFSKNLGDWLRRELPGFLTRDADREVLDDLLKPRAANGSDATS
;
A
#
# COMPACT_ATOMS: atom_id res chain seq x y z
N MET A 1 -14.55 -51.78 -11.03
CA MET A 1 -14.55 -50.35 -10.67
C MET A 1 -14.61 -49.54 -11.95
N PRO A 2 -15.65 -48.73 -12.18
CA PRO A 2 -15.78 -47.96 -13.42
C PRO A 2 -14.61 -46.97 -13.50
N ARG A 3 -13.81 -47.07 -14.56
CA ARG A 3 -12.79 -46.06 -14.86
C ARG A 3 -13.54 -44.77 -15.18
N LYS A 4 -13.41 -43.74 -14.34
CA LYS A 4 -13.86 -42.38 -14.67
C LYS A 4 -13.45 -42.04 -16.10
N SER A 5 -14.37 -41.47 -16.88
CA SER A 5 -14.08 -41.10 -18.27
C SER A 5 -12.92 -40.09 -18.29
N ILE A 6 -12.21 -40.03 -19.40
CA ILE A 6 -11.10 -39.08 -19.57
C ILE A 6 -11.59 -37.64 -19.34
N GLU A 7 -12.82 -37.34 -19.76
CA GLU A 7 -13.47 -36.05 -19.55
C GLU A 7 -13.69 -35.72 -18.06
N GLU A 8 -14.18 -36.67 -17.27
CA GLU A 8 -14.37 -36.47 -15.83
C GLU A 8 -13.04 -36.22 -15.11
N ARG A 9 -11.97 -36.90 -15.54
CA ARG A 9 -10.62 -36.66 -15.02
C ARG A 9 -10.08 -35.29 -15.42
N LEU A 10 -10.33 -34.86 -16.65
CA LEU A 10 -9.95 -33.53 -17.15
C LEU A 10 -10.66 -32.44 -16.35
N ALA A 11 -11.98 -32.56 -16.17
CA ALA A 11 -12.79 -31.63 -15.40
C ALA A 11 -12.33 -31.57 -13.93
N GLN A 12 -11.99 -32.72 -13.34
CA GLN A 12 -11.49 -32.76 -11.96
C GLN A 12 -10.12 -32.10 -11.80
N LEU A 13 -9.22 -32.22 -12.80
CA LEU A 13 -7.92 -31.55 -12.79
C LEU A 13 -8.06 -30.04 -13.01
N GLU A 14 -8.96 -29.61 -13.90
CA GLU A 14 -9.21 -28.20 -14.15
C GLU A 14 -9.83 -27.49 -12.93
N ALA A 15 -10.77 -28.15 -12.25
CA ALA A 15 -11.33 -27.65 -10.99
C ALA A 15 -10.27 -27.50 -9.89
N GLN A 16 -9.34 -28.46 -9.78
CA GLN A 16 -8.21 -28.37 -8.84
C GLN A 16 -7.27 -27.22 -9.20
N LYS A 17 -6.90 -27.07 -10.48
CA LYS A 17 -6.07 -25.96 -10.96
C LYS A 17 -6.70 -24.61 -10.62
N LYS A 18 -7.99 -24.43 -10.93
CA LYS A 18 -8.73 -23.19 -10.63
C LYS A 18 -8.73 -22.87 -9.14
N THR A 19 -8.89 -23.90 -8.29
CA THR A 19 -8.85 -23.75 -6.83
C THR A 19 -7.48 -23.31 -6.33
N LEU A 20 -6.41 -23.95 -6.83
CA LEU A 20 -5.03 -23.60 -6.46
C LEU A 20 -4.68 -22.18 -6.92
N GLN A 21 -5.08 -21.81 -8.14
CA GLN A 21 -4.83 -20.48 -8.67
C GLN A 21 -5.60 -19.39 -7.90
N ALA A 22 -6.84 -19.65 -7.53
CA ALA A 22 -7.60 -18.73 -6.67
C ALA A 22 -6.94 -18.53 -5.30
N ARG A 23 -6.37 -19.60 -4.71
CA ARG A 23 -5.62 -19.51 -3.45
C ARG A 23 -4.33 -18.71 -3.61
N LEU A 24 -3.58 -18.94 -4.69
CA LEU A 24 -2.35 -18.19 -4.98
C LEU A 24 -2.64 -16.69 -5.14
N ASN A 25 -3.64 -16.34 -5.96
CA ASN A 25 -4.03 -14.93 -6.16
C ASN A 25 -4.48 -14.27 -4.84
N LYS A 26 -5.10 -15.02 -3.92
CA LYS A 26 -5.47 -14.51 -2.59
C LYS A 26 -4.22 -14.24 -1.74
N GLN A 27 -3.24 -15.14 -1.76
CA GLN A 27 -1.98 -14.97 -1.03
C GLN A 27 -1.17 -13.79 -1.57
N GLU A 28 -1.10 -13.64 -2.89
CA GLU A 28 -0.40 -12.53 -3.55
C GLU A 28 -1.02 -11.19 -3.18
N ARG A 29 -2.36 -11.06 -3.24
CA ARG A 29 -3.06 -9.84 -2.80
C ARG A 29 -2.84 -9.55 -1.32
N ALA A 30 -2.84 -10.58 -0.46
CA ALA A 30 -2.55 -10.40 0.97
C ALA A 30 -1.12 -9.92 1.21
N LYS A 31 -0.14 -10.46 0.47
CA LYS A 31 1.26 -10.06 0.54
C LYS A 31 1.46 -8.63 0.01
N ASP A 32 0.85 -8.29 -1.12
CA ASP A 32 0.91 -6.95 -1.71
C ASP A 32 0.30 -5.90 -0.76
N THR A 33 -0.87 -6.20 -0.20
CA THR A 33 -1.52 -5.34 0.81
C THR A 33 -0.61 -5.15 2.02
N ARG A 34 -0.05 -6.24 2.57
CA ARG A 34 0.87 -6.16 3.72
C ARG A 34 2.11 -5.33 3.40
N ARG A 35 2.69 -5.50 2.21
CA ARG A 35 3.86 -4.74 1.77
C ARG A 35 3.55 -3.24 1.71
N LYS A 36 2.42 -2.87 1.10
CA LYS A 36 1.98 -1.48 0.98
C LYS A 36 1.73 -0.84 2.35
N VAL A 37 1.05 -1.55 3.25
CA VAL A 37 0.79 -1.08 4.61
C VAL A 37 2.09 -0.87 5.40
N LEU A 38 3.02 -1.83 5.36
CA LEU A 38 4.28 -1.71 6.09
C LEU A 38 5.16 -0.57 5.56
N LEU A 39 5.22 -0.39 4.24
CA LEU A 39 5.94 0.73 3.65
C LEU A 39 5.30 2.07 4.03
N GLY A 40 3.97 2.17 3.96
CA GLY A 40 3.24 3.37 4.39
C GLY A 40 3.50 3.71 5.85
N ALA A 41 3.39 2.72 6.75
CA ALA A 41 3.63 2.91 8.17
C ALA A 41 5.06 3.39 8.47
N LEU A 42 6.07 2.84 7.77
CA LEU A 42 7.46 3.29 7.91
C LEU A 42 7.64 4.75 7.47
N VAL A 43 7.04 5.14 6.34
CA VAL A 43 7.11 6.50 5.83
C VAL A 43 6.45 7.47 6.81
N LEU A 44 5.25 7.17 7.29
CA LEU A 44 4.53 7.99 8.27
C LEU A 44 5.34 8.15 9.56
N HIS A 45 5.84 7.04 10.13
CA HIS A 45 6.69 7.08 11.32
C HIS A 45 7.92 7.98 11.11
N ARG A 46 8.53 7.93 9.92
CA ARG A 46 9.70 8.75 9.63
C ARG A 46 9.38 10.23 9.49
N LEU A 47 8.23 10.58 8.92
CA LEU A 47 7.76 11.96 8.85
C LEU A 47 7.39 12.53 10.22
N GLU A 48 6.87 11.69 11.13
CA GLU A 48 6.52 12.09 12.49
C GLU A 48 7.75 12.24 13.41
N ALA A 49 8.67 11.28 13.36
CA ALA A 49 9.82 11.20 14.26
C ALA A 49 11.09 11.90 13.73
N GLY A 50 11.20 12.05 12.40
CA GLY A 50 12.41 12.52 11.74
C GLY A 50 12.59 14.04 11.82
N ARG A 51 13.63 14.47 12.53
CA ARG A 51 14.13 15.87 12.47
C ARG A 51 15.31 16.02 11.52
N ASP A 52 15.76 14.92 10.91
CA ASP A 52 16.85 14.84 9.94
C ASP A 52 16.43 15.41 8.58
N ASP A 53 17.40 15.93 7.82
CA ASP A 53 17.16 16.57 6.53
C ASP A 53 16.55 15.60 5.51
N PHE A 54 16.82 14.30 5.63
CA PHE A 54 16.16 13.30 4.81
C PHE A 54 14.64 13.26 5.02
N SER A 55 14.17 13.34 6.27
CA SER A 55 12.73 13.28 6.56
C SER A 55 12.02 14.55 6.11
N LYS A 56 12.69 15.72 6.20
CA LYS A 56 12.21 16.98 5.62
C LYS A 56 12.09 16.89 4.10
N ASN A 57 13.16 16.47 3.43
CA ASN A 57 13.19 16.30 1.97
C ASN A 57 12.17 15.26 1.49
N LEU A 58 11.97 14.18 2.25
CA LEU A 58 10.96 13.16 1.95
C LEU A 58 9.55 13.74 2.02
N GLY A 59 9.26 14.57 3.04
CA GLY A 59 7.97 15.25 3.17
C GLY A 59 7.71 16.20 2.00
N ASP A 60 8.70 17.01 1.62
CA ASP A 60 8.56 17.94 0.50
C ASP A 60 8.39 17.20 -0.84
N TRP A 61 9.13 16.11 -1.03
CA TRP A 61 8.96 15.25 -2.19
C TRP A 61 7.56 14.62 -2.24
N LEU A 62 7.06 14.09 -1.13
CA LEU A 62 5.70 13.51 -1.04
C LEU A 62 4.63 14.53 -1.39
N ARG A 63 4.72 15.78 -0.89
CA ARG A 63 3.76 16.83 -1.21
C ARG A 63 3.72 17.19 -2.69
N ARG A 64 4.84 17.05 -3.40
CA ARG A 64 4.91 17.30 -4.85
C ARG A 64 4.37 16.13 -5.67
N GLU A 65 4.71 14.90 -5.30
CA GLU A 65 4.38 13.71 -6.10
C GLU A 65 2.98 13.15 -5.78
N LEU A 66 2.52 13.18 -4.52
CA LEU A 66 1.22 12.65 -4.13
C LEU A 66 0.04 13.26 -4.90
N PRO A 67 -0.06 14.58 -5.14
CA PRO A 67 -1.14 15.14 -5.94
C PRO A 67 -1.20 14.63 -7.38
N GLY A 68 -0.05 14.20 -7.95
CA GLY A 68 0.02 13.57 -9.28
C GLY A 68 -0.27 12.06 -9.24
N PHE A 69 0.03 11.40 -8.12
CA PHE A 69 -0.25 9.97 -7.92
C PHE A 69 -1.72 9.69 -7.57
N LEU A 70 -2.37 10.60 -6.84
CA LEU A 70 -3.74 10.45 -6.37
C LEU A 70 -4.72 10.78 -7.50
N THR A 71 -5.40 9.75 -7.99
CA THR A 71 -6.38 9.88 -9.08
C THR A 71 -7.81 10.10 -8.59
N ARG A 72 -8.08 9.87 -7.31
CA ARG A 72 -9.42 9.98 -6.70
C ARG A 72 -9.42 11.04 -5.60
N ASP A 73 -10.49 11.83 -5.55
CA ASP A 73 -10.62 12.90 -4.55
C ASP A 73 -10.71 12.36 -3.11
N ALA A 74 -11.37 11.21 -2.93
CA ALA A 74 -11.44 10.54 -1.63
C ALA A 74 -10.05 10.17 -1.07
N ASP A 75 -9.10 9.78 -1.95
CA ASP A 75 -7.74 9.46 -1.50
C ASP A 75 -6.94 10.73 -1.16
N ARG A 76 -7.31 11.89 -1.76
CA ARG A 76 -6.71 13.19 -1.43
C ARG A 76 -7.14 13.66 -0.04
N GLU A 77 -8.41 13.48 0.31
CA GLU A 77 -8.93 13.84 1.64
C GLU A 77 -8.24 13.05 2.76
N VAL A 78 -8.02 11.73 2.57
CA VAL A 78 -7.33 10.88 3.55
C VAL A 78 -5.87 11.29 3.77
N LEU A 79 -5.24 11.92 2.77
CA LEU A 79 -3.83 12.31 2.80
C LEU A 79 -3.64 13.83 2.96
N ASP A 80 -4.71 14.59 3.19
CA ASP A 80 -4.67 16.05 3.25
C ASP A 80 -3.73 16.57 4.35
N ASP A 81 -3.70 15.88 5.49
CA ASP A 81 -2.77 16.18 6.60
C ASP A 81 -1.29 16.04 6.21
N LEU A 82 -1.00 15.13 5.26
CA LEU A 82 0.35 14.92 4.72
C LEU A 82 0.70 15.94 3.62
N LEU A 83 -0.31 16.35 2.83
CA LEU A 83 -0.17 17.32 1.76
C LEU A 83 0.06 18.74 2.30
N LYS A 84 -0.51 19.06 3.47
CA LYS A 84 -0.29 20.35 4.11
C LYS A 84 1.13 20.41 4.70
N PRO A 85 1.85 21.54 4.53
CA PRO A 85 3.05 21.79 5.30
C PRO A 85 2.68 21.71 6.77
N ARG A 86 3.33 20.84 7.54
CA ARG A 86 3.31 20.97 9.00
C ARG A 86 3.89 22.34 9.27
N ALA A 87 3.06 23.29 9.71
CA ALA A 87 3.53 24.60 10.11
C ALA A 87 4.72 24.33 11.03
N ALA A 88 5.91 24.77 10.62
CA ALA A 88 7.05 24.76 11.49
C ALA A 88 6.57 25.47 12.75
N ASN A 89 6.48 24.75 13.87
CA ASN A 89 6.23 25.38 15.15
C ASN A 89 7.41 26.32 15.36
N GLY A 90 7.24 27.56 14.92
CA GLY A 90 8.05 28.69 15.31
C GLY A 90 7.80 28.91 16.78
N SER A 91 8.57 28.21 17.61
CA SER A 91 8.89 28.69 18.95
C SER A 91 10.26 29.37 18.87
N ASP A 92 10.36 30.38 18.01
CA ASP A 92 11.22 31.53 18.26
C ASP A 92 10.35 32.55 19.00
N ALA A 93 10.33 32.46 20.33
CA ALA A 93 9.88 33.56 21.18
C ALA A 93 10.44 33.40 22.61
N THR A 94 11.43 34.25 22.90
CA THR A 94 11.67 34.95 24.17
C THR A 94 12.13 34.14 25.39
N SER A 95 13.45 34.11 25.66
CA SER A 95 14.15 34.94 26.67
C SER A 95 15.62 34.55 26.79
#